data_AF-A0A2V9D6Q4-F1
#
_entry.id   AF-A0A2V9D6Q4-F1
#
_cell.length_a   1.000
_cell.length_b   1.000
_cell.length_c   1.000
_cell.angle_alpha   90.00
_cell.angle_beta   90.00
_cell.angle_gamma   90.00
#
_symmetry.space_group_name_H-M   'P 1'
#
loop_
_entity.id
_entity.type
_entity.pdbx_description
1 polymer ?
#
loop_
_entity_poly.entity_id
_entity_poly.type
_entity_poly.pdbx_seq_one_letter_code
_entity_poly.pdbx_strand_id
1 'polypeptide(L)'
;MSFPCVTYRIQFNLNFRFRDAEELVPYLHALGINHLYASPRFRARKGSLYGYDVADAARANFELGTEEEFQSLAHLPQFYG
;
A
#
# COMPACT_ATOMS: atom_id res chain seq x y z
N MET A 1 -9.94 -9.54 -14.05
CA MET A 1 -9.52 -9.79 -12.65
C MET A 1 -8.56 -10.96 -12.66
N SER A 2 -7.30 -10.70 -12.32
CA SER A 2 -6.25 -11.70 -12.10
C SER A 2 -6.35 -12.21 -10.65
N PHE A 3 -6.12 -13.50 -10.40
CA PHE A 3 -6.08 -14.02 -9.03
C PHE A 3 -4.67 -13.84 -8.44
N PRO A 4 -4.54 -13.56 -7.13
CA PRO A 4 -3.24 -13.48 -6.48
C PRO A 4 -2.55 -14.85 -6.50
N CYS A 5 -1.37 -14.91 -7.13
CA CYS A 5 -0.53 -16.11 -7.19
C CYS A 5 0.65 -15.98 -6.24
N VAL A 6 1.26 -14.80 -6.17
CA VAL A 6 2.40 -14.49 -5.30
C VAL A 6 2.21 -13.10 -4.71
N THR A 7 2.06 -13.03 -3.39
CA THR A 7 1.83 -11.78 -2.67
C THR A 7 3.08 -11.30 -1.96
N TYR A 8 3.32 -9.99 -1.95
CA TYR A 8 4.35 -9.36 -1.12
C TYR A 8 3.72 -8.44 -0.07
N ARG A 9 4.05 -8.66 1.20
CA ARG A 9 3.51 -7.86 2.32
C ARG A 9 4.22 -6.51 2.38
N ILE A 10 3.46 -5.42 2.36
CA ILE A 10 3.97 -4.06 2.61
C ILE A 10 3.41 -3.51 3.92
N GLN A 11 4.29 -2.95 4.74
CA GLN A 11 3.96 -2.31 6.01
C GLN A 11 4.10 -0.79 5.86
N PHE A 12 2.99 -0.11 5.57
CA PHE A 12 2.96 1.34 5.45
C PHE A 12 3.07 2.03 6.81
N ASN A 13 3.85 3.10 6.86
CA ASN A 13 4.03 3.98 8.02
C ASN A 13 4.59 5.34 7.56
N LEU A 14 4.87 6.24 8.50
CA LEU A 14 5.41 7.58 8.20
C LEU A 14 6.74 7.57 7.41
N ASN A 15 7.54 6.50 7.54
CA ASN A 15 8.82 6.35 6.86
C ASN A 15 8.72 5.48 5.58
N PHE A 16 7.54 4.93 5.28
CA PHE A 16 7.30 4.12 4.09
C PHE A 16 5.84 4.29 3.64
N ARG A 17 5.63 5.19 2.69
CA ARG A 17 4.36 5.73 2.22
C ARG A 17 3.94 5.10 0.88
N PHE A 18 2.77 5.48 0.37
CA PHE A 18 2.26 4.92 -0.90
C PHE A 18 3.21 5.17 -2.08
N ARG A 19 3.75 6.40 -2.17
CA ARG A 19 4.72 6.77 -3.21
C ARG A 19 6.01 5.94 -3.15
N ASP A 20 6.51 5.64 -1.96
CA ASP A 20 7.69 4.79 -1.80
C ASP A 20 7.43 3.36 -2.30
N ALA A 21 6.21 2.84 -2.09
CA ALA A 21 5.81 1.56 -2.64
C ALA A 21 5.67 1.57 -4.17
N GLU A 22 5.22 2.68 -4.78
CA GLU A 22 5.15 2.79 -6.24
C GLU A 22 6.52 2.63 -6.89
N GLU A 23 7.55 3.25 -6.31
CA GLU A 23 8.93 3.12 -6.79
C GLU A 23 9.47 1.69 -6.68
N LEU A 24 8.93 0.89 -5.75
CA LEU A 24 9.30 -0.50 -5.54
C LEU A 24 8.60 -1.47 -6.50
N VAL A 25 7.44 -1.10 -7.07
CA VAL A 25 6.62 -2.01 -7.91
C VAL A 25 7.40 -2.60 -9.09
N PRO A 26 8.18 -1.84 -9.90
CA PRO A 26 8.92 -2.40 -11.02
C PRO A 26 9.91 -3.50 -10.59
N TYR A 27 10.53 -3.33 -9.42
CA TYR A 27 11.44 -4.33 -8.86
C TYR A 27 10.70 -5.59 -8.41
N LEU A 28 9.57 -5.45 -7.70
CA LEU A 28 8.78 -6.59 -7.23
C LEU A 28 8.19 -7.37 -8.42
N HIS A 29 7.78 -6.68 -9.47
CA HIS A 29 7.33 -7.31 -10.70
C HIS A 29 8.45 -8.12 -11.36
N ALA A 30 9.66 -7.57 -11.44
CA ALA A 30 10.82 -8.30 -11.97
C ALA A 30 11.16 -9.56 -11.14
N LEU A 31 10.81 -9.58 -9.84
CA LEU A 31 10.90 -10.77 -8.98
C LEU A 31 9.76 -11.78 -9.17
N GLY A 32 8.74 -11.45 -9.97
CA GLY A 32 7.56 -12.30 -10.21
C GLY A 32 6.44 -12.14 -9.19
N ILE A 33 6.48 -11.11 -8.33
CA ILE A 33 5.37 -10.78 -7.44
C ILE A 33 4.27 -10.11 -8.27
N ASN A 34 3.03 -10.58 -8.11
CA ASN A 34 1.89 -10.04 -8.87
C ASN A 34 0.90 -9.24 -8.02
N HIS A 35 0.89 -9.42 -6.70
CA HIS A 35 -0.02 -8.70 -5.81
C HIS A 35 0.69 -8.16 -4.57
N LEU A 36 0.31 -6.95 -4.17
CA LEU A 36 0.75 -6.35 -2.91
C LEU A 36 -0.29 -6.61 -1.83
N TYR A 37 0.16 -7.19 -0.72
CA TYR A 37 -0.65 -7.34 0.48
C TYR A 37 -0.36 -6.17 1.43
N ALA A 38 -1.16 -5.11 1.34
CA ALA A 38 -0.97 -3.88 2.11
C ALA A 38 -1.42 -3.98 3.58
N SER A 39 -0.71 -3.30 4.48
CA SER A 39 -1.20 -3.01 5.83
C SER A 39 -2.44 -2.10 5.84
N PRO A 40 -3.20 -2.04 6.96
CA PRO A 40 -4.40 -1.21 7.02
C PRO A 40 -4.10 0.24 6.63
N ARG A 41 -4.94 0.79 5.75
CA ARG A 41 -4.84 2.19 5.27
C ARG A 41 -5.67 3.18 6.08
N PHE A 42 -6.47 2.69 7.03
CA PHE A 42 -7.40 3.53 7.79
C PHE A 42 -6.66 4.42 8.79
N ARG A 43 -7.26 5.56 9.13
CA ARG A 43 -6.69 6.50 10.10
C ARG A 43 -6.47 5.78 11.42
N ALA A 44 -5.20 5.55 11.75
CA ALA A 44 -4.73 5.04 13.03
C ALA A 44 -4.46 6.20 14.00
N ARG A 45 -4.09 5.91 15.25
CA ARG A 45 -3.63 6.99 16.15
C ARG A 45 -2.36 7.61 15.56
N LYS A 46 -2.22 8.92 15.78
CA LYS A 46 -1.08 9.71 15.29
C LYS A 46 0.25 9.05 15.70
N GLY A 47 1.15 8.83 14.74
CA GLY A 47 2.45 8.21 14.99
C GLY A 47 2.45 6.68 15.10
N SER A 48 1.35 6.01 14.73
CA SER A 48 1.34 4.55 14.66
C SER A 48 2.24 4.03 13.54
N LEU A 49 3.09 3.06 13.87
CA LEU A 49 3.98 2.39 12.93
C LEU A 49 3.32 1.19 12.23
N TYR A 50 2.15 0.73 12.70
CA TYR A 50 1.55 -0.54 12.27
C TYR A 50 0.13 -0.40 11.70
N GLY A 51 -0.59 0.67 12.06
CA GLY A 51 -1.89 1.01 11.47
C GLY A 51 -3.10 0.20 11.96
N TYR A 52 -2.92 -0.74 12.90
CA TYR A 52 -4.01 -1.58 13.42
C TYR A 52 -4.83 -0.92 14.53
N ASP A 53 -4.31 0.14 15.13
CA ASP A 53 -4.96 1.01 16.12
C ASP A 53 -5.90 2.01 15.42
N VAL A 54 -6.84 1.47 14.64
CA VAL A 54 -7.78 2.25 13.83
C VAL A 54 -8.60 3.16 14.73
N ALA A 55 -8.41 4.47 14.54
CA ALA A 55 -9.16 5.52 15.21
C ALA A 55 -10.38 5.96 14.39
N ASP A 56 -10.32 5.83 13.07
CA ASP A 56 -11.42 6.14 12.15
C ASP A 56 -11.32 5.26 10.89
N ALA A 57 -12.27 4.34 10.73
CA ALA A 57 -12.35 3.42 9.61
C ALA A 57 -12.95 4.04 8.33
N ALA A 58 -13.56 5.23 8.43
CA ALA A 58 -14.15 5.92 7.29
C ALA A 58 -13.13 6.79 6.52
N ARG A 59 -11.92 6.97 7.06
CA ARG A 59 -10.90 7.85 6.50
C ARG A 59 -9.59 7.11 6.26
N ALA A 60 -8.96 7.37 5.12
CA ALA A 60 -7.58 6.99 4.88
C ALA A 60 -6.65 7.76 5.84
N ASN A 61 -5.55 7.12 6.23
CA ASN A 61 -4.53 7.77 7.04
C ASN A 61 -3.70 8.73 6.18
N PHE A 62 -3.93 10.04 6.35
CA PHE A 62 -3.20 11.11 5.67
C PHE A 62 -1.67 11.03 5.88
N GLU A 63 -1.21 10.38 6.95
CA GLU A 63 0.22 10.15 7.20
C GLU A 63 0.86 9.20 6.18
N LEU A 64 0.08 8.33 5.54
CA LEU A 64 0.57 7.37 4.54
C LEU A 64 0.61 7.95 3.13
N GLY A 65 -0.12 9.03 2.87
CA GLY A 65 -0.28 9.59 1.53
C GLY A 65 -1.67 10.16 1.29
N THR A 66 -1.90 10.65 0.08
CA THR A 66 -3.22 11.07 -0.38
C THR A 66 -4.02 9.89 -0.94
N GLU A 67 -5.32 10.06 -1.14
CA GLU A 67 -6.14 9.03 -1.79
C GLU A 67 -5.70 8.83 -3.25
N GLU A 68 -5.28 9.90 -3.93
CA GLU A 68 -4.77 9.84 -5.31
C GLU A 68 -3.50 9.00 -5.40
N GLU A 69 -2.56 9.15 -4.46
CA GLU A 69 -1.36 8.31 -4.37
C GLU A 69 -1.73 6.83 -4.12
N PHE A 70 -2.74 6.58 -3.28
CA PHE A 70 -3.23 5.21 -3.08
C PHE A 70 -3.87 4.62 -4.35
N GLN A 71 -4.70 5.40 -5.05
CA GLN A 71 -5.34 4.94 -6.29
C GLN A 71 -4.29 4.68 -7.37
N SER A 72 -3.32 5.57 -7.52
CA SER A 72 -2.19 5.38 -8.42
C SER A 72 -1.45 4.07 -8.13
N LEU A 73 -1.08 3.82 -6.88
CA LEU A 73 -0.46 2.55 -6.46
C LEU A 73 -1.37 1.33 -6.70
N ALA A 74 -2.69 1.45 -6.53
CA ALA A 74 -3.62 0.34 -6.74
C ALA A 74 -3.79 0.00 -8.24
N HIS A 75 -3.61 0.97 -9.12
CA HIS A 75 -3.67 0.78 -10.57
C HIS A 75 -2.34 0.30 -11.17
N LEU A 76 -1.21 0.71 -10.58
CA LEU A 76 0.12 0.47 -11.15
C LEU A 76 0.44 -1.03 -11.35
N PRO A 77 0.22 -1.95 -10.38
CA PRO A 77 0.41 -3.39 -10.58
C PRO A 77 -0.44 -3.99 -11.70
N GLN A 78 -1.61 -3.41 -12.01
CA GLN A 78 -2.50 -3.92 -13.07
C GLN A 78 -1.90 -3.72 -14.47
N PHE A 79 -0.99 -2.76 -14.62
CA PHE A 79 -0.27 -2.54 -15.89
C PHE A 79 0.84 -3.56 -16.12
N TYR A 80 1.31 -4.21 -15.06
CA TYR A 80 2.41 -5.17 -15.12
C TYR A 80 1.94 -6.63 -15.27
N GLY A 81 0.64 -6.92 -15.05
CA GLY A 81 0.00 -8.22 -15.34
C GLY A 81 -0.45 -9.00 -14.11
#